data_AF-A0A250LDJ4-F1
#
_entry.id   AF-A0A250LDJ4-F1
#
_cell.length_a   1.000
_cell.length_b   1.000
_cell.length_c   1.000
_cell.angle_alpha   90.00
_cell.angle_beta   90.00
_cell.angle_gamma   90.00
#
_symmetry.space_group_name_H-M   'P 1'
#
loop_
_entity.id
_entity.type
_entity.pdbx_description
1 polymer ?
#
loop_
_entity_poly.entity_id
_entity_poly.type
_entity_poly.pdbx_seq_one_letter_code
_entity_poly.pdbx_strand_id
1 'polypeptide(L)'
;MKNKRHPGIARFVLCVATTAILSACGQGAPSESDTKQAVASAVGNCRFFELRDFQKVNSIPGDSGNDYRVDVKYTIRLSPDGDVKTYAKQWQEQYEKYQFLNADAEQKAKQYYDAQQAYTAANPNDLDAGRTFEQQHQDEYQAMSNAKIEIGNVAAALNNTAPGLTFRRAIVQACPSIDLRLLTNFFNGKGADYSNDVDVEFTQTLDMIKTDNGWQAAR
;
A
#
# COMPACT_ATOMS: atom_id res chain seq x y z
N MET A 1 -59.37 -52.65 -34.82
CA MET A 1 -59.12 -52.12 -36.18
C MET A 1 -58.34 -50.82 -36.07
N LYS A 2 -57.29 -50.70 -36.89
CA LYS A 2 -56.26 -49.66 -36.88
C LYS A 2 -56.85 -48.26 -37.08
N ASN A 3 -56.44 -47.29 -36.27
CA ASN A 3 -56.47 -45.88 -36.68
C ASN A 3 -55.12 -45.21 -36.42
N LYS A 4 -54.79 -44.34 -37.38
CA LYS A 4 -53.44 -43.97 -37.83
C LYS A 4 -52.73 -42.99 -36.90
N ARG A 5 -51.40 -43.11 -36.87
CA ARG A 5 -50.46 -42.11 -36.33
C ARG A 5 -50.29 -40.96 -37.33
N HIS A 6 -50.21 -39.72 -36.85
CA HIS A 6 -49.40 -38.67 -37.47
C HIS A 6 -48.72 -37.84 -36.36
N PRO A 7 -47.38 -37.65 -36.41
CA PRO A 7 -46.66 -36.77 -35.49
C PRO A 7 -46.60 -35.35 -36.07
N GLY A 8 -47.22 -34.40 -35.39
CA GLY A 8 -47.11 -32.97 -35.70
C GLY A 8 -45.91 -32.35 -34.98
N ILE A 9 -44.84 -32.10 -35.74
CA ILE A 9 -43.68 -31.32 -35.32
C ILE A 9 -44.11 -29.86 -35.21
N ALA A 10 -44.21 -29.32 -33.99
CA ALA A 10 -44.34 -27.89 -33.76
C ALA A 10 -42.97 -27.32 -33.33
N ARG A 11 -42.28 -26.74 -34.32
CA ARG A 11 -41.11 -25.87 -34.12
C ARG A 11 -41.60 -24.57 -33.48
N PHE A 12 -41.25 -24.32 -32.22
CA PHE A 12 -41.29 -22.95 -31.66
C PHE A 12 -40.00 -22.24 -32.07
N VAL A 13 -40.14 -21.33 -33.02
CA VAL A 13 -39.12 -20.43 -33.55
C VAL A 13 -39.47 -19.02 -33.08
N LEU A 14 -38.47 -18.32 -32.54
CA LEU A 14 -38.38 -16.86 -32.29
C LEU A 14 -39.39 -16.25 -31.29
N CYS A 15 -39.07 -15.25 -30.46
CA CYS A 15 -38.11 -14.17 -30.60
C CYS A 15 -37.34 -13.94 -29.29
N VAL A 16 -36.01 -14.04 -29.34
CA VAL A 16 -35.15 -13.33 -28.39
C VAL A 16 -35.29 -11.85 -28.73
N ALA A 17 -36.07 -11.12 -27.94
CA ALA A 17 -36.02 -9.68 -27.93
C ALA A 17 -34.70 -9.29 -27.25
N THR A 18 -33.61 -9.30 -28.00
CA THR A 18 -32.44 -8.48 -27.68
C THR A 18 -32.93 -7.04 -27.73
N THR A 19 -33.32 -6.50 -26.57
CA THR A 19 -33.29 -5.06 -26.37
C THR A 19 -31.83 -4.64 -26.52
N ALA A 20 -31.43 -4.37 -27.76
CA ALA A 20 -30.36 -3.44 -28.03
C ALA A 20 -30.79 -2.15 -27.33
N ILE A 21 -30.26 -1.92 -26.13
CA ILE A 21 -30.24 -0.59 -25.56
C ILE A 21 -29.44 0.20 -26.59
N LEU A 22 -30.13 1.00 -27.39
CA LEU A 22 -29.51 2.04 -28.18
C LEU A 22 -28.72 2.87 -27.17
N SER A 23 -27.41 2.66 -27.12
CA SER A 23 -26.48 3.63 -26.59
C SER A 23 -26.72 4.89 -27.41
N ALA A 24 -27.51 5.81 -26.86
CA ALA A 24 -27.74 7.10 -27.44
C ALA A 24 -26.36 7.68 -27.80
N CYS A 25 -26.15 7.89 -29.09
CA CYS A 25 -25.03 8.63 -29.65
C CYS A 25 -25.08 10.07 -29.15
N GLY A 26 -24.66 10.29 -27.90
CA GLY A 26 -24.49 11.63 -27.33
C GLY A 26 -23.08 12.11 -27.67
N GLN A 27 -22.97 13.22 -28.40
CA GLN A 27 -21.75 14.05 -28.49
C GLN A 27 -21.41 14.71 -27.12
N GLY A 28 -21.60 13.99 -26.02
CA GLY A 28 -21.44 14.49 -24.67
C GLY A 28 -20.10 14.07 -24.07
N ALA A 29 -19.55 14.96 -23.24
CA ALA A 29 -18.38 14.70 -22.40
C ALA A 29 -18.50 13.36 -21.63
N PRO A 30 -17.38 12.74 -21.23
CA PRO A 30 -17.38 11.53 -20.41
C PRO A 30 -18.26 11.67 -19.17
N SER A 31 -19.11 10.67 -18.93
CA SER A 31 -19.88 10.61 -17.69
C SER A 31 -18.96 10.26 -16.51
N GLU A 32 -19.42 10.50 -15.28
CA GLU A 32 -18.66 10.07 -14.10
C GLU A 32 -18.45 8.56 -14.08
N SER A 33 -19.43 7.77 -14.54
CA SER A 33 -19.33 6.32 -14.66
C SER A 33 -18.24 5.90 -15.65
N ASP A 34 -18.15 6.57 -16.80
CA ASP A 34 -17.12 6.27 -17.80
C ASP A 34 -15.72 6.54 -17.24
N THR A 35 -15.56 7.69 -16.58
CA THR A 35 -14.28 8.07 -15.97
C THR A 35 -13.92 7.15 -14.80
N LYS A 36 -14.90 6.76 -13.97
CA LYS A 36 -14.70 5.80 -12.88
C LYS A 36 -14.25 4.44 -13.41
N GLN A 37 -14.85 3.96 -14.50
CA GLN A 37 -14.45 2.71 -15.13
C GLN A 37 -13.01 2.76 -15.67
N ALA A 38 -12.59 3.90 -16.24
CA ALA A 38 -11.22 4.11 -16.67
C ALA A 38 -10.22 4.01 -15.50
N VAL A 39 -10.53 4.61 -14.34
CA VAL A 39 -9.71 4.49 -13.12
C VAL A 39 -9.72 3.07 -12.56
N ALA A 40 -10.89 2.44 -12.45
CA ALA A 40 -11.02 1.08 -11.94
C ALA A 40 -10.22 0.07 -12.78
N SER A 41 -10.16 0.29 -14.10
CA SER A 41 -9.36 -0.55 -15.00
C SER A 41 -7.86 -0.46 -14.72
N ALA A 42 -7.36 0.70 -14.24
CA ALA A 42 -5.95 0.89 -13.87
C ALA A 42 -5.60 0.23 -12.52
N VAL A 43 -6.54 0.17 -11.58
CA VAL A 43 -6.40 -0.60 -10.33
C VAL A 43 -6.48 -2.11 -10.61
N GLY A 44 -7.21 -2.49 -11.65
CA GLY A 44 -7.41 -3.87 -12.08
C GLY A 44 -8.30 -4.66 -11.12
N ASN A 45 -8.45 -5.96 -11.40
CA ASN A 45 -9.23 -6.86 -10.55
C ASN A 45 -8.39 -7.41 -9.38
N CYS A 46 -7.77 -6.52 -8.61
CA CYS A 46 -6.95 -6.90 -7.48
C CYS A 46 -7.76 -6.92 -6.19
N ARG A 47 -7.87 -8.09 -5.55
CA ARG A 47 -8.69 -8.29 -4.33
C ARG A 47 -8.33 -7.39 -3.14
N PHE A 48 -7.11 -6.85 -3.13
CA PHE A 48 -6.60 -6.02 -2.04
C PHE A 48 -6.94 -4.54 -2.20
N PHE A 49 -7.37 -4.11 -3.39
CA PHE A 49 -7.65 -2.71 -3.67
C PHE A 49 -9.12 -2.48 -3.96
N GLU A 50 -9.64 -1.37 -3.45
CA GLU A 50 -11.00 -0.93 -3.71
C GLU A 50 -11.00 0.57 -4.04
N LEU A 51 -11.68 0.93 -5.13
CA LEU A 51 -11.90 2.32 -5.51
C LEU A 51 -13.12 2.88 -4.75
N ARG A 52 -12.90 3.92 -3.95
CA ARG A 52 -13.89 4.60 -3.11
C ARG A 52 -13.96 6.09 -3.42
N ASP A 53 -15.05 6.73 -2.99
CA ASP A 53 -15.24 8.19 -2.98
C ASP A 53 -14.88 8.89 -4.30
N PHE A 54 -15.20 8.23 -5.42
CA PHE A 54 -14.89 8.75 -6.74
C PHE A 54 -15.74 10.00 -7.04
N GLN A 55 -15.07 11.05 -7.50
CA GLN A 55 -15.68 12.31 -7.90
C GLN A 55 -15.04 12.81 -9.19
N LYS A 56 -15.88 13.09 -10.20
CA LYS A 56 -15.46 13.90 -11.34
C LYS A 56 -15.48 15.38 -10.95
N VAL A 57 -14.33 16.04 -10.99
CA VAL A 57 -14.16 17.45 -10.62
C VAL A 57 -14.40 18.36 -11.81
N ASN A 58 -13.80 18.04 -12.96
CA ASN A 58 -13.90 18.85 -14.17
C ASN A 58 -13.80 17.99 -15.43
N SER A 59 -14.26 18.52 -16.56
CA SER A 59 -14.18 17.88 -17.86
C SER A 59 -14.01 18.94 -18.94
N ILE A 60 -12.82 19.01 -19.52
CA ILE A 60 -12.41 20.01 -20.51
C ILE A 60 -12.36 19.32 -21.88
N PRO A 61 -13.10 19.78 -22.90
CA PRO A 61 -12.98 19.23 -24.25
C PRO A 61 -11.58 19.48 -24.82
N GLY A 62 -11.03 18.48 -25.49
CA GLY A 62 -9.79 18.60 -26.24
C GLY A 62 -9.99 19.10 -27.66
N ASP A 63 -8.90 19.23 -28.40
CA ASP A 63 -8.87 19.93 -29.70
C ASP A 63 -9.56 19.14 -30.84
N SER A 64 -9.68 17.81 -30.71
CA SER A 64 -10.24 16.96 -31.77
C SER A 64 -11.76 16.83 -31.70
N GLY A 65 -12.39 17.31 -30.62
CA GLY A 65 -13.82 17.14 -30.35
C GLY A 65 -14.24 15.71 -29.99
N ASN A 66 -13.32 14.74 -30.05
CA ASN A 66 -13.51 13.36 -29.64
C ASN A 66 -12.67 12.97 -28.42
N ASP A 67 -11.96 13.93 -27.85
CA ASP A 67 -11.11 13.79 -26.67
C ASP A 67 -11.50 14.77 -25.57
N TYR A 68 -11.29 14.36 -24.32
CA TYR A 68 -11.54 15.17 -23.14
C TYR A 68 -10.43 14.97 -22.13
N ARG A 69 -10.09 16.04 -21.43
CA ARG A 69 -9.30 16.00 -20.21
C ARG A 69 -10.24 16.05 -19.01
N VAL A 70 -10.20 15.04 -18.15
CA VAL A 70 -11.11 14.90 -17.02
C VAL A 70 -10.33 14.89 -15.72
N ASP A 71 -10.57 15.88 -14.87
CA ASP A 71 -9.97 15.93 -13.53
C ASP A 71 -10.85 15.15 -12.56
N VAL A 72 -10.24 14.26 -11.78
CA VAL A 72 -10.92 13.41 -10.82
C VAL A 72 -10.23 13.39 -9.47
N LYS A 73 -11.04 13.10 -8.46
CA LYS A 73 -10.61 12.78 -7.10
C LYS A 73 -11.20 11.44 -6.70
N TYR A 74 -10.43 10.63 -6.00
CA TYR A 74 -10.90 9.35 -5.49
C TYR A 74 -9.99 8.82 -4.39
N THR A 75 -10.49 7.85 -3.64
CA THR A 75 -9.71 7.11 -2.65
C THR A 75 -9.46 5.70 -3.16
N ILE A 76 -8.22 5.22 -3.05
CA ILE A 76 -7.96 3.77 -3.16
C ILE A 76 -7.71 3.26 -1.76
N ARG A 77 -8.55 2.30 -1.35
CA ARG A 77 -8.36 1.53 -0.14
C ARG A 77 -7.50 0.32 -0.43
N LEU A 78 -6.44 0.15 0.34
CA LEU A 78 -5.70 -1.10 0.46
C LEU A 78 -6.20 -1.86 1.69
N SER A 79 -6.72 -3.07 1.48
CA SER A 79 -7.24 -3.94 2.54
C SER A 79 -6.34 -5.15 2.72
N PRO A 80 -5.47 -5.18 3.74
CA PRO A 80 -4.73 -6.39 4.08
C PRO A 80 -5.67 -7.51 4.52
N ASP A 81 -5.31 -8.76 4.20
CA ASP A 81 -6.07 -9.91 4.69
C ASP A 81 -5.81 -10.19 6.18
N GLY A 82 -6.58 -11.10 6.77
CA GLY A 82 -6.52 -11.38 8.21
C GLY A 82 -5.13 -11.82 8.68
N ASP A 83 -4.40 -12.57 7.86
CA ASP A 83 -3.05 -13.05 8.17
C ASP A 83 -2.06 -11.88 8.18
N VAL A 84 -2.09 -11.01 7.17
CA VAL A 84 -1.25 -9.80 7.14
C VAL A 84 -1.58 -8.87 8.29
N LYS A 85 -2.87 -8.68 8.62
CA LYS A 85 -3.28 -7.84 9.76
C LYS A 85 -2.75 -8.38 11.08
N THR A 86 -2.83 -9.70 11.28
CA THR A 86 -2.33 -10.36 12.50
C THR A 86 -0.80 -10.25 12.58
N TYR A 87 -0.11 -10.53 11.48
CA TYR A 87 1.34 -10.38 11.40
C TYR A 87 1.79 -8.94 11.66
N ALA A 88 1.08 -7.94 11.12
CA ALA A 88 1.38 -6.54 11.35
C ALA A 88 1.26 -6.15 12.83
N LYS A 89 0.23 -6.66 13.54
CA LYS A 89 0.08 -6.44 15.00
C LYS A 89 1.24 -7.05 15.79
N GLN A 90 1.59 -8.30 15.50
CA GLN A 90 2.71 -8.97 16.16
C GLN A 90 4.03 -8.24 15.92
N TRP A 91 4.26 -7.78 14.69
CA TRP A 91 5.44 -6.99 14.37
C TRP A 91 5.45 -5.66 15.13
N GLN A 92 4.30 -4.99 15.25
CA GLN A 92 4.15 -3.73 15.98
C GLN A 92 4.48 -3.90 17.47
N GLU A 93 4.03 -4.98 18.11
CA GLU A 93 4.39 -5.31 19.49
C GLU A 93 5.91 -5.50 19.67
N GLN A 94 6.57 -6.19 18.72
CA GLN A 94 8.03 -6.34 18.74
C GLN A 94 8.75 -5.02 18.50
N TYR A 95 8.20 -4.16 17.63
CA TYR A 95 8.74 -2.83 17.37
C TYR A 95 8.65 -1.93 18.59
N GLU A 96 7.54 -1.94 19.31
CA GLU A 96 7.37 -1.19 20.56
C GLU A 96 8.33 -1.68 21.65
N LYS A 97 8.49 -3.00 21.78
CA LYS A 97 9.50 -3.59 22.68
C LYS A 97 10.91 -3.14 22.29
N TYR A 98 11.23 -3.15 21.00
CA TYR A 98 12.51 -2.65 20.50
C TYR A 98 12.73 -1.18 20.84
N GLN A 99 11.72 -0.32 20.66
CA GLN A 99 11.82 1.11 21.01
C GLN A 99 12.14 1.31 22.48
N PHE A 100 11.49 0.54 23.36
CA PHE A 100 11.79 0.58 24.80
C PHE A 100 13.22 0.13 25.11
N LEU A 101 13.67 -1.00 24.54
CA LEU A 101 15.05 -1.49 24.73
C LEU A 101 16.09 -0.51 24.18
N ASN A 102 15.83 0.10 23.02
CA ASN A 102 16.71 1.08 22.41
C ASN A 102 16.85 2.31 23.30
N ALA A 103 15.76 2.86 23.82
CA ALA A 103 15.79 4.00 24.72
C ALA A 103 16.54 3.70 26.03
N ASP A 104 16.32 2.51 26.62
CA ASP A 104 17.03 2.07 27.83
C ASP A 104 18.55 1.94 27.58
N ALA A 105 18.97 1.35 26.46
CA ALA A 105 20.39 1.25 26.13
C ALA A 105 21.03 2.59 25.79
N GLU A 106 20.32 3.49 25.09
CA GLU A 106 20.78 4.86 24.86
C GLU A 106 20.99 5.60 26.18
N GLN A 107 20.07 5.44 27.14
CA GLN A 107 20.19 6.03 28.46
C GLN A 107 21.40 5.47 29.23
N LYS A 108 21.60 4.14 29.23
CA LYS A 108 22.75 3.48 29.86
C LYS A 108 24.08 3.92 29.25
N ALA A 109 24.15 3.95 27.91
CA ALA A 109 25.32 4.43 27.20
C ALA A 109 25.63 5.88 27.56
N LYS A 110 24.59 6.74 27.60
CA LYS A 110 24.75 8.13 28.00
C LYS A 110 25.32 8.25 29.43
N GLN A 111 24.75 7.53 30.39
CA GLN A 111 25.21 7.56 31.78
C GLN A 111 26.68 7.13 31.92
N TYR A 112 27.08 6.05 31.22
CA TYR A 112 28.45 5.57 31.22
C TYR A 112 29.43 6.62 30.64
N TYR A 113 29.12 7.20 29.48
CA TYR A 113 29.99 8.18 28.85
C TYR A 113 30.03 9.52 29.59
N ASP A 114 28.92 9.96 30.20
CA ASP A 114 28.90 11.13 31.07
C ASP A 114 29.80 10.91 32.30
N ALA A 115 29.76 9.72 32.91
CA ALA A 115 30.61 9.36 34.05
C ALA A 115 32.10 9.27 33.64
N GLN A 116 32.41 8.67 32.50
CA GLN A 116 33.77 8.63 31.96
C GLN A 116 34.32 10.04 31.70
N GLN A 117 33.49 10.92 31.13
CA GLN A 117 33.86 12.31 30.90
C GLN A 117 34.11 13.06 32.21
N ALA A 118 33.24 12.89 33.21
CA ALA A 118 33.40 13.48 34.54
C ALA A 118 34.69 12.98 35.23
N TYR A 119 34.97 11.68 35.15
CA TYR A 119 36.21 11.10 35.67
C TYR A 119 37.45 11.68 34.98
N THR A 120 37.42 11.79 33.65
CA THR A 120 38.54 12.36 32.87
C THR A 120 38.78 13.82 33.24
N ALA A 121 37.71 14.61 33.38
CA ALA A 121 37.78 16.01 33.80
C ALA A 121 38.32 16.19 35.23
N ALA A 122 38.03 15.24 36.12
CA ALA A 122 38.54 15.23 37.50
C ALA A 122 40.01 14.80 37.60
N ASN A 123 40.58 14.19 36.55
CA ASN A 123 41.95 13.67 36.53
C ASN A 123 42.79 14.32 35.40
N PRO A 124 42.95 15.66 35.38
CA PRO A 124 43.52 16.37 34.23
C PRO A 124 45.01 16.07 33.94
N ASN A 125 45.73 15.49 34.90
CA ASN A 125 47.15 15.13 34.76
C ASN A 125 47.36 13.66 34.35
N ASP A 126 46.30 12.85 34.28
CA ASP A 126 46.33 11.47 33.82
C ASP A 126 45.87 11.40 32.37
N LEU A 127 46.83 11.26 31.44
CA LEU A 127 46.56 11.16 30.01
C LEU A 127 45.80 9.87 29.64
N ASP A 128 45.80 8.86 30.51
CA ASP A 128 45.11 7.59 30.33
C ASP A 128 43.80 7.50 31.14
N ALA A 129 43.36 8.59 31.78
CA ALA A 129 42.19 8.60 32.69
C ALA A 129 40.94 7.95 32.11
N GLY A 130 40.65 8.18 30.82
CA GLY A 130 39.51 7.55 30.14
C GLY A 130 39.64 6.03 30.01
N ARG A 131 40.85 5.52 29.77
CA ARG A 131 41.15 4.08 29.70
C ARG A 131 41.16 3.45 31.09
N THR A 132 41.69 4.17 32.09
CA THR A 132 41.63 3.77 33.50
C THR A 132 40.20 3.62 33.97
N PHE A 133 39.31 4.58 33.65
CA PHE A 133 37.88 4.48 33.94
C PHE A 133 37.25 3.25 33.29
N GLU A 134 37.52 3.02 32.00
CA GLU A 134 36.98 1.86 31.29
C GLU A 134 37.44 0.52 31.87
N GLN A 135 38.70 0.42 32.33
CA GLN A 135 39.20 -0.76 33.02
C GLN A 135 38.52 -0.97 34.38
N GLN A 136 38.25 0.11 35.12
CA GLN A 136 37.56 0.05 36.41
C GLN A 136 36.08 -0.30 36.28
N HIS A 137 35.46 0.12 35.16
CA HIS A 137 34.04 -0.09 34.85
C HIS A 137 33.84 -1.07 33.71
N GLN A 138 34.73 -2.07 33.57
CA GLN A 138 34.74 -2.99 32.45
C GLN A 138 33.43 -3.78 32.32
N ASP A 139 32.82 -4.18 33.44
CA ASP A 139 31.55 -4.90 33.45
C ASP A 139 30.39 -4.03 32.93
N GLU A 140 30.37 -2.74 33.31
CA GLU A 140 29.37 -1.79 32.82
C GLU A 140 29.54 -1.51 31.32
N TYR A 141 30.78 -1.37 30.86
CA TYR A 141 31.11 -1.20 29.45
C TYR A 141 30.66 -2.42 28.63
N GLN A 142 30.97 -3.63 29.10
CA GLN A 142 30.56 -4.87 28.42
C GLN A 142 29.04 -5.00 28.37
N ALA A 143 28.34 -4.73 29.47
CA ALA A 143 26.88 -4.78 29.50
C ALA A 143 26.23 -3.80 28.52
N MET A 144 26.74 -2.57 28.47
CA MET A 144 26.28 -1.52 27.53
C MET A 144 26.58 -1.89 26.07
N SER A 145 27.77 -2.39 25.78
CA SER A 145 28.18 -2.83 24.44
C SER A 145 27.34 -4.01 23.95
N ASN A 146 27.13 -5.03 24.80
CA ASN A 146 26.29 -6.19 24.49
C ASN A 146 24.84 -5.79 24.23
N ALA A 147 24.27 -4.87 25.03
CA ALA A 147 22.92 -4.36 24.81
C ALA A 147 22.80 -3.66 23.45
N LYS A 148 23.80 -2.85 23.06
CA LYS A 148 23.82 -2.18 21.76
C LYS A 148 23.87 -3.18 20.59
N ILE A 149 24.65 -4.26 20.72
CA ILE A 149 24.69 -5.35 19.72
C ILE A 149 23.33 -6.05 19.63
N GLU A 150 22.72 -6.40 20.76
CA GLU A 150 21.41 -7.04 20.80
C GLU A 150 20.34 -6.18 20.12
N ILE A 151 20.31 -4.89 20.44
CA ILE A 151 19.39 -3.91 19.83
C ILE A 151 19.64 -3.79 18.33
N GLY A 152 20.90 -3.75 17.90
CA GLY A 152 21.25 -3.76 16.47
C GLY A 152 20.73 -5.01 15.74
N ASN A 153 20.84 -6.18 16.37
CA ASN A 153 20.31 -7.43 15.81
C ASN A 153 18.78 -7.43 15.74
N VAL A 154 18.10 -6.92 16.78
CA VAL A 154 16.63 -6.78 16.80
C VAL A 154 16.18 -5.77 15.74
N ALA A 155 16.87 -4.63 15.60
CA ALA A 155 16.58 -3.64 14.56
C ALA A 155 16.70 -4.25 13.15
N ALA A 156 17.76 -5.01 12.90
CA ALA A 156 17.97 -5.67 11.62
C ALA A 156 16.87 -6.71 11.34
N ALA A 157 16.48 -7.50 12.34
CA ALA A 157 15.37 -8.45 12.23
C ALA A 157 14.07 -7.72 11.87
N LEU A 158 13.68 -6.71 12.65
CA LEU A 158 12.47 -5.92 12.43
C LEU A 158 12.42 -5.28 11.05
N ASN A 159 13.54 -4.75 10.56
CA ASN A 159 13.61 -4.13 9.24
C ASN A 159 13.42 -5.15 8.11
N ASN A 160 13.97 -6.36 8.26
CA ASN A 160 13.83 -7.44 7.29
C ASN A 160 12.45 -8.11 7.33
N THR A 161 11.75 -8.02 8.46
CA THR A 161 10.42 -8.61 8.68
C THR A 161 9.29 -7.57 8.62
N ALA A 162 9.56 -6.35 8.17
CA ALA A 162 8.56 -5.28 8.11
C ALA A 162 7.31 -5.72 7.30
N PRO A 163 6.07 -5.56 7.83
CA PRO A 163 4.85 -6.06 7.20
C PRO A 163 4.64 -5.54 5.79
N GLY A 164 5.05 -4.30 5.51
CA GLY A 164 4.96 -3.71 4.17
C GLY A 164 5.74 -4.50 3.11
N LEU A 165 6.90 -5.06 3.45
CA LEU A 165 7.71 -5.86 2.52
C LEU A 165 7.02 -7.18 2.19
N THR A 166 6.52 -7.88 3.21
CA THR A 166 5.80 -9.15 3.05
C THR A 166 4.51 -8.96 2.28
N PHE A 167 3.73 -7.93 2.65
CA PHE A 167 2.44 -7.69 2.04
C PHE A 167 2.56 -7.25 0.58
N ARG A 168 3.51 -6.37 0.26
CA ARG A 168 3.78 -5.98 -1.12
C ARG A 168 4.08 -7.19 -2.01
N ARG A 169 4.84 -8.18 -1.53
CA ARG A 169 5.10 -9.42 -2.27
C ARG A 169 3.81 -10.22 -2.50
N ALA A 170 2.96 -10.35 -1.48
CA ALA A 170 1.67 -11.03 -1.60
C ALA A 170 0.74 -10.35 -2.62
N ILE A 171 0.73 -9.01 -2.66
CA ILE A 171 -0.04 -8.24 -3.65
C ILE A 171 0.45 -8.54 -5.07
N VAL A 172 1.76 -8.44 -5.32
CA VAL A 172 2.33 -8.69 -6.67
C VAL A 172 2.08 -10.13 -7.13
N GLN A 173 2.09 -11.10 -6.21
CA GLN A 173 1.77 -12.49 -6.52
C GLN A 173 0.29 -12.70 -6.84
N ALA A 174 -0.62 -12.07 -6.09
CA ALA A 174 -2.06 -12.21 -6.31
C ALA A 174 -2.57 -11.35 -7.49
N CYS A 175 -1.88 -10.26 -7.81
CA CYS A 175 -2.30 -9.24 -8.76
C CYS A 175 -1.15 -8.94 -9.75
N PRO A 176 -0.83 -9.85 -10.68
CA PRO A 176 0.34 -9.73 -11.55
C PRO A 176 0.29 -8.54 -12.52
N SER A 177 -0.89 -7.98 -12.76
CA SER A 177 -1.10 -6.81 -13.62
C SER A 177 -1.18 -5.48 -12.87
N ILE A 178 -0.90 -5.46 -11.56
CA ILE A 178 -1.00 -4.23 -10.75
C ILE A 178 0.06 -3.20 -11.18
N ASP A 179 -0.33 -1.92 -11.26
CA ASP A 179 0.65 -0.85 -11.51
C ASP A 179 1.59 -0.72 -10.29
N LEU A 180 2.87 -0.99 -10.48
CA LEU A 180 3.87 -0.89 -9.41
C LEU A 180 4.03 0.55 -8.88
N ARG A 181 3.70 1.56 -9.68
CA ARG A 181 3.66 2.97 -9.25
C ARG A 181 2.47 3.25 -8.33
N LEU A 182 1.38 2.50 -8.45
CA LEU A 182 0.29 2.59 -7.48
C LEU A 182 0.78 2.13 -6.11
N LEU A 183 1.53 1.03 -6.06
CA LEU A 183 2.04 0.45 -4.82
C LEU A 183 2.95 1.42 -4.05
N THR A 184 3.75 2.25 -4.72
CA THR A 184 4.62 3.20 -4.00
C THR A 184 3.83 4.13 -3.09
N ASN A 185 2.60 4.52 -3.45
CA ASN A 185 1.75 5.37 -2.61
C ASN A 185 1.38 4.73 -1.26
N PHE A 186 1.37 3.40 -1.19
CA PHE A 186 1.02 2.65 0.03
C PHE A 186 2.25 2.20 0.82
N PHE A 187 3.41 2.00 0.18
CA PHE A 187 4.59 1.36 0.77
C PHE A 187 5.80 2.29 0.98
N ASN A 188 5.64 3.62 0.88
CA ASN A 188 6.72 4.63 0.96
C ASN A 188 7.31 4.89 2.38
N GLY A 189 7.54 3.84 3.15
CA GLY A 189 8.49 3.87 4.28
C GLY A 189 8.02 4.52 5.58
N LYS A 190 6.82 5.11 5.64
CA LYS A 190 6.10 5.16 6.91
C LYS A 190 5.61 3.75 7.20
N GLY A 191 5.74 3.28 8.42
CA GLY A 191 5.05 2.09 8.88
C GLY A 191 3.55 2.37 8.81
N ALA A 192 2.98 2.30 7.61
CA ALA A 192 1.54 2.24 7.46
C ALA A 192 1.13 1.02 8.27
N ASP A 193 0.26 1.26 9.24
CA ASP A 193 -0.25 0.22 10.09
C ASP A 193 -1.13 -0.70 9.25
N TYR A 194 -0.52 -1.72 8.64
CA TYR A 194 -1.22 -2.76 7.88
C TYR A 194 -2.01 -3.71 8.80
N SER A 195 -2.16 -3.39 10.09
CA SER A 195 -3.15 -4.05 10.93
C SER A 195 -4.58 -3.62 10.61
N ASN A 196 -4.74 -2.52 9.86
CA ASN A 196 -6.00 -1.96 9.40
C ASN A 196 -5.99 -1.71 7.89
N ASP A 197 -7.13 -1.27 7.36
CA ASP A 197 -7.22 -0.80 5.97
C ASP A 197 -6.47 0.54 5.84
N VAL A 198 -5.84 0.76 4.68
CA VAL A 198 -5.08 1.97 4.38
C VAL A 198 -5.76 2.69 3.23
N ASP A 199 -6.28 3.88 3.49
CA ASP A 199 -6.91 4.73 2.48
C ASP A 199 -5.91 5.78 2.00
N VAL A 200 -5.75 5.89 0.67
CA VAL A 200 -4.93 6.94 0.05
C VAL A 200 -5.80 7.71 -0.93
N GLU A 201 -5.83 9.02 -0.77
CA GLU A 201 -6.51 9.93 -1.69
C GLU A 201 -5.64 10.24 -2.91
N PHE A 202 -6.27 10.27 -4.07
CA PHE A 202 -5.65 10.59 -5.35
C PHE A 202 -6.39 11.75 -5.99
N THR A 203 -5.62 12.65 -6.60
CA THR A 203 -6.12 13.60 -7.59
C THR A 203 -5.35 13.35 -8.87
N GLN A 204 -6.06 13.17 -9.98
CA GLN A 204 -5.43 12.97 -11.27
C GLN A 204 -6.23 13.62 -12.39
N THR A 205 -5.53 13.85 -13.49
CA THR A 205 -6.12 14.26 -14.75
C THR A 205 -6.06 13.07 -15.70
N LEU A 206 -7.20 12.69 -16.25
CA LEU A 206 -7.34 11.60 -17.22
C LEU A 206 -7.62 12.18 -18.59
N ASP A 207 -6.77 11.85 -19.56
CA ASP A 207 -7.11 12.05 -20.96
C ASP A 207 -8.02 10.89 -21.38
N MET A 208 -9.17 11.21 -21.96
CA MET A 208 -10.20 10.27 -22.38
C MET A 208 -10.54 10.47 -23.86
N ILE A 209 -10.67 9.39 -24.61
CA ILE A 209 -11.06 9.40 -26.02
C ILE A 209 -12.35 8.61 -26.22
N LYS A 210 -13.21 9.11 -27.10
CA LYS A 210 -14.43 8.43 -27.48
C LYS A 210 -14.12 7.36 -28.52
N THR A 211 -14.50 6.13 -28.23
CA THR A 211 -14.38 4.98 -29.14
C THR A 211 -15.76 4.43 -29.49
N ASP A 212 -15.81 3.48 -30.42
CA ASP A 212 -17.04 2.72 -30.73
C ASP A 212 -17.59 1.97 -29.51
N ASN A 213 -16.73 1.67 -28.53
CA ASN A 213 -17.08 1.00 -27.27
C ASN A 213 -17.31 1.98 -26.12
N GLY A 214 -17.50 3.28 -26.40
CA GLY A 214 -17.67 4.32 -25.40
C GLY A 214 -16.38 5.07 -25.05
N TRP A 215 -16.44 5.86 -23.98
CA TRP A 215 -15.29 6.64 -23.49
C TRP A 215 -14.26 5.74 -22.80
N GLN A 216 -12.99 5.91 -23.16
CA GLN A 216 -11.87 5.15 -22.59
C GLN A 216 -10.70 6.07 -22.27
N ALA A 217 -9.81 5.66 -21.36
CA ALA A 217 -8.56 6.37 -21.15
C ALA A 217 -7.72 6.38 -22.44
N ALA A 218 -7.24 7.55 -22.84
CA ALA A 218 -6.26 7.69 -23.91
C ALA A 218 -4.95 7.04 -23.41
N ARG A 219 -4.41 6.10 -24.19
CA ARG A 219 -3.17 5.36 -23.85
C ARG A 219 -1.92 6.17 -24.17
#